data_AF-F8KYT7-F1
#
_entry.id   AF-F8KYT7-F1
#
_cell.length_a   1.000
_cell.length_b   1.000
_cell.length_c   1.000
_cell.angle_alpha   90.00
_cell.angle_beta   90.00
_cell.angle_gamma   90.00
#
_symmetry.space_group_name_H-M   'P 1'
#
loop_
_entity.id
_entity.type
_entity.pdbx_description
1 polymer ?
#
loop_
_entity_poly.entity_id
_entity_poly.type
_entity_poly.pdbx_seq_one_letter_code
_entity_poly.pdbx_strand_id
1 'polypeptide(L)'
;MKTLLSLFLFLMISINSTYAIDEVQGFWKSVDDETGRIQSIVAIYEYEGKYFGRIIATYGHNGEIADSIESPKTRAAGVQGNPFFSGMDIMWNLKKNGEKYTDGKILDPDHGRVYDAQMWPKNGNLIVRGQIFFFGRNQTWLPVAEHDFPRELKKPDLKELVPVIPKVNRVKSSKK
;
A
#
# COMPACT_ATOMS: atom_id res chain seq x y z
N MET A 1 -47.29 -48.96 21.48
CA MET A 1 -47.85 -47.91 20.60
C MET A 1 -48.25 -46.77 21.54
N LYS A 2 -47.72 -45.55 21.48
CA LYS A 2 -47.52 -44.67 20.32
C LYS A 2 -46.42 -43.65 20.65
N THR A 3 -45.64 -43.33 19.62
CA THR A 3 -44.83 -42.12 19.40
C THR A 3 -43.64 -41.84 20.32
N LEU A 4 -42.49 -42.43 19.95
CA LEU A 4 -41.20 -41.74 20.01
C LEU A 4 -41.31 -40.45 19.20
N LEU A 5 -41.49 -39.31 19.87
CA LEU A 5 -41.25 -38.01 19.27
C LEU A 5 -39.75 -37.72 19.44
N SER A 6 -38.95 -38.26 18.52
CA SER A 6 -37.52 -37.99 18.43
C SER A 6 -37.32 -36.52 18.07
N LEU A 7 -36.95 -35.72 19.07
CA LEU A 7 -36.58 -34.32 18.95
C LEU A 7 -35.19 -34.24 18.29
N PHE A 8 -35.12 -34.49 16.99
CA PHE A 8 -33.90 -34.32 16.20
C PHE A 8 -33.78 -32.84 15.78
N LEU A 9 -33.42 -32.00 16.75
CA LEU A 9 -33.02 -30.61 16.50
C LEU A 9 -31.63 -30.65 15.86
N PHE A 10 -31.59 -30.73 14.53
CA PHE A 10 -30.36 -30.63 13.75
C PHE A 10 -29.89 -29.17 13.76
N LEU A 11 -29.15 -28.79 14.80
CA LEU A 11 -28.49 -27.50 14.91
C LEU A 11 -27.22 -27.51 14.04
N MET A 12 -27.38 -27.19 12.76
CA MET A 12 -26.26 -26.82 11.89
C MET A 12 -25.75 -25.43 12.29
N ILE A 13 -24.80 -25.39 13.21
CA ILE A 13 -23.98 -24.20 13.46
C ILE A 13 -23.04 -24.06 12.26
N SER A 14 -23.46 -23.28 11.27
CA SER A 14 -22.56 -22.76 10.25
C SER A 14 -21.58 -21.81 10.95
N ILE A 15 -20.35 -22.28 11.19
CA ILE A 15 -19.24 -21.43 11.59
C ILE A 15 -18.93 -20.55 10.39
N ASN A 16 -19.58 -19.40 10.31
CA ASN A 16 -19.14 -18.32 9.44
C ASN A 16 -17.86 -17.78 10.06
N SER A 17 -16.71 -18.33 9.67
CA SER A 17 -15.43 -17.65 9.87
C SER A 17 -15.46 -16.40 8.98
N THR A 18 -16.00 -15.30 9.51
CA THR A 18 -15.74 -13.99 8.92
C THR A 18 -14.27 -13.71 9.19
N TYR A 19 -13.41 -14.10 8.26
CA TYR A 19 -12.07 -13.53 8.20
C TYR A 19 -12.30 -12.04 7.95
N ALA A 20 -12.26 -11.25 9.01
CA ALA A 20 -12.03 -9.82 8.88
C ALA A 20 -10.66 -9.72 8.22
N ILE A 21 -10.68 -9.49 6.92
CA ILE A 21 -9.49 -9.33 6.12
C ILE A 21 -8.89 -7.98 6.52
N ASP A 22 -7.91 -8.02 7.44
CA ASP A 22 -6.92 -6.95 7.62
C ASP A 22 -5.96 -6.93 6.41
N GLU A 23 -6.52 -6.83 5.19
CA GLU A 23 -5.72 -6.65 3.99
C GLU A 23 -5.34 -5.18 3.88
N VAL A 24 -4.06 -4.94 4.15
CA VAL A 24 -3.36 -3.77 3.61
C VAL A 24 -3.25 -3.84 2.10
N GLN A 25 -3.39 -5.05 1.50
CA GLN A 25 -3.40 -5.23 0.04
C GLN A 25 -4.59 -4.51 -0.58
N GLY A 26 -4.36 -3.85 -1.70
CA GLY A 26 -5.37 -3.01 -2.33
C GLY A 26 -4.75 -1.77 -2.95
N PHE A 27 -5.62 -0.83 -3.33
CA PHE A 27 -5.21 0.45 -3.89
C PHE A 27 -5.55 1.57 -2.92
N TRP A 28 -4.58 2.44 -2.70
CA TRP A 28 -4.66 3.50 -1.70
C TRP A 28 -4.26 4.84 -2.31
N LYS A 29 -4.99 5.89 -1.97
CA LYS A 29 -4.64 7.28 -2.27
C LYS A 29 -3.68 7.77 -1.21
N SER A 30 -2.43 8.04 -1.58
CA SER A 30 -1.48 8.71 -0.69
C SER A 30 -1.87 10.18 -0.52
N VAL A 31 -1.70 10.67 0.70
CA VAL A 31 -2.07 12.04 1.09
C VAL A 31 -0.85 12.74 1.64
N ASP A 32 -0.57 13.91 1.10
CA ASP A 32 0.39 14.85 1.65
C ASP A 32 -0.14 15.36 3.00
N ASP A 33 0.58 15.07 4.09
CA ASP A 33 0.09 15.36 5.45
C ASP A 33 0.22 16.84 5.85
N GLU A 34 0.94 17.65 5.07
CA GLU A 34 1.06 19.10 5.29
C GLU A 34 -0.04 19.88 4.57
N THR A 35 -0.35 19.47 3.35
CA THR A 35 -1.28 20.18 2.46
C THR A 35 -2.65 19.52 2.35
N GLY A 36 -2.77 18.25 2.77
CA GLY A 36 -3.98 17.43 2.61
C GLY A 36 -4.27 16.99 1.18
N ARG A 37 -3.35 17.23 0.24
CA ARG A 37 -3.55 16.90 -1.18
C ARG A 37 -3.32 15.42 -1.44
N ILE A 38 -4.13 14.85 -2.33
CA ILE A 38 -3.88 13.51 -2.88
C ILE A 38 -2.67 13.58 -3.80
N GLN A 39 -1.70 12.71 -3.60
CA GLN A 39 -0.46 12.68 -4.40
C GLN A 39 -0.45 11.54 -5.42
N SER A 40 -0.90 10.35 -5.04
CA SER A 40 -0.76 9.16 -5.90
C SER A 40 -1.79 8.09 -5.57
N ILE A 41 -2.05 7.21 -6.54
CA ILE A 41 -2.64 5.89 -6.31
C ILE A 41 -1.50 4.90 -6.14
N VAL A 42 -1.47 4.20 -5.02
CA VAL A 42 -0.45 3.22 -4.67
C VAL A 42 -1.09 1.84 -4.52
N ALA A 43 -0.59 0.85 -5.25
CA ALA A 43 -0.94 -0.55 -5.06
C ALA A 43 -0.11 -1.15 -3.94
N ILE A 44 -0.75 -1.71 -2.93
CA ILE A 44 -0.13 -2.54 -1.91
C ILE A 44 -0.37 -3.99 -2.29
N TYR A 45 0.72 -4.75 -2.43
CA TYR A 45 0.67 -6.14 -2.88
C TYR A 45 1.68 -6.99 -2.12
N GLU A 46 1.44 -8.30 -2.14
CA GLU A 46 2.28 -9.31 -1.52
C GLU A 46 3.10 -10.02 -2.60
N TYR A 47 4.36 -10.28 -2.31
CA TYR A 47 5.26 -11.08 -3.13
C TYR A 47 6.26 -11.82 -2.22
N GLU A 48 6.26 -13.15 -2.28
CA GLU A 48 7.16 -14.03 -1.51
C GLU A 48 7.18 -13.78 0.02
N GLY A 49 6.01 -13.63 0.63
CA GLY A 49 5.78 -13.40 2.05
C GLY A 49 6.07 -11.98 2.52
N LYS A 50 6.29 -11.02 1.60
CA LYS A 50 6.58 -9.63 1.91
C LYS A 50 5.67 -8.69 1.15
N TYR A 51 5.49 -7.49 1.69
CA TYR A 51 4.59 -6.48 1.16
C TYR A 51 5.36 -5.31 0.56
N PHE A 52 4.81 -4.81 -0.54
CA PHE A 52 5.38 -3.78 -1.40
C PHE A 52 4.32 -2.74 -1.73
N GLY A 53 4.75 -1.53 -2.09
CA GLY A 53 3.89 -0.42 -2.48
C GLY A 53 4.35 0.20 -3.79
N ARG A 54 3.58 0.04 -4.86
CA ARG A 54 3.86 0.57 -6.21
C ARG A 54 3.02 1.79 -6.53
N ILE A 55 3.64 2.85 -7.05
CA ILE A 55 2.88 3.95 -7.64
C ILE A 55 2.22 3.46 -8.93
N ILE A 56 0.90 3.52 -8.99
CA ILE A 56 0.10 3.17 -10.17
C ILE A 56 -0.21 4.41 -11.01
N ALA A 57 -0.47 5.53 -10.33
CA ALA A 57 -0.73 6.83 -10.94
C ALA A 57 -0.36 7.96 -9.98
N THR A 58 -0.06 9.14 -10.51
CA THR A 58 0.14 10.37 -9.72
C THR A 58 -0.89 11.43 -10.06
N TYR A 59 -1.21 12.28 -9.09
CA TYR A 59 -2.09 13.42 -9.27
C TYR A 59 -1.28 14.70 -9.51
N GLY A 60 -1.76 15.52 -10.44
CA GLY A 60 -1.28 16.87 -10.64
C GLY A 60 -1.86 17.84 -9.61
N HIS A 61 -1.37 19.08 -9.62
CA HIS A 61 -1.84 20.14 -8.72
C HIS A 61 -3.33 20.51 -8.93
N ASN A 62 -3.86 20.23 -10.12
CA ASN A 62 -5.27 20.42 -10.45
C ASN A 62 -6.19 19.33 -9.87
N GLY A 63 -5.64 18.32 -9.19
CA GLY A 63 -6.41 17.19 -8.63
C GLY A 63 -6.78 16.12 -9.65
N GLU A 64 -6.28 16.21 -10.87
CA GLU A 64 -6.47 15.19 -11.92
C GLU A 64 -5.24 14.28 -12.02
N ILE A 65 -5.42 13.09 -12.57
CA ILE A 65 -4.30 12.17 -12.81
C ILE A 65 -3.38 12.74 -13.90
N ALA A 66 -2.12 12.93 -13.54
CA ALA A 66 -1.10 13.48 -14.43
C ALA A 66 -0.29 12.39 -15.15
N ASP A 67 -0.13 11.24 -14.50
CA ASP A 67 0.79 10.16 -14.87
C ASP A 67 0.20 8.80 -14.44
N SER A 68 0.44 7.74 -15.22
CA SER A 68 0.06 6.37 -14.88
C SER A 68 1.06 5.33 -15.41
N ILE A 69 0.95 4.09 -14.94
CA ILE A 69 1.80 2.98 -15.43
C ILE A 69 1.63 2.68 -16.93
N GLU A 70 0.49 3.03 -17.53
CA GLU A 70 0.25 2.87 -18.97
C GLU A 70 0.76 4.09 -19.78
N SER A 71 0.87 5.26 -19.14
CA SER A 71 1.35 6.49 -19.76
C SER A 71 2.31 7.25 -18.83
N PRO A 72 3.52 6.69 -18.57
CA PRO A 72 4.48 7.30 -17.67
C PRO A 72 5.09 8.58 -18.26
N LYS A 73 5.10 9.68 -17.50
CA LYS A 73 5.55 11.00 -17.99
C LYS A 73 6.63 11.65 -17.11
N THR A 74 6.49 11.53 -15.81
CA THR A 74 7.27 12.26 -14.81
C THR A 74 8.36 11.35 -14.24
N ARG A 75 9.58 11.87 -14.15
CA ARG A 75 10.73 11.14 -13.61
C ARG A 75 11.10 11.63 -12.22
N ALA A 76 11.40 10.69 -11.33
CA ALA A 76 11.87 10.96 -9.98
C ALA A 76 13.37 11.29 -10.00
N ALA A 77 13.70 12.58 -10.21
CA ALA A 77 15.09 13.05 -10.33
C ALA A 77 15.91 12.87 -9.04
N GLY A 78 15.26 12.77 -7.88
CA GLY A 78 15.91 12.45 -6.60
C GLY A 78 16.40 11.00 -6.52
N VAL A 79 15.91 10.11 -7.37
CA VAL A 79 16.17 8.66 -7.30
C VAL A 79 17.24 8.28 -8.32
N GLN A 80 18.18 7.42 -7.93
CA GLN A 80 19.29 7.02 -8.79
C GLN A 80 18.76 6.37 -10.09
N GLY A 81 19.18 6.92 -11.22
CA GLY A 81 18.75 6.46 -12.55
C GLY A 81 17.46 7.12 -13.06
N ASN A 82 16.90 8.08 -12.32
CA ASN A 82 15.73 8.89 -12.69
C ASN A 82 14.56 8.04 -13.24
N PRO A 83 14.12 6.99 -12.51
CA PRO A 83 12.98 6.18 -12.93
C PRO A 83 11.72 7.04 -13.05
N PHE A 84 10.73 6.53 -13.77
CA PHE A 84 9.40 7.13 -13.72
C PHE A 84 8.79 6.98 -12.33
N PHE A 85 7.97 7.94 -11.91
CA PHE A 85 7.20 7.82 -10.68
C PHE A 85 6.26 6.62 -10.76
N SER A 86 5.40 6.58 -11.78
CA SER A 86 4.52 5.46 -12.04
C SER A 86 5.29 4.20 -12.41
N GLY A 87 4.98 3.09 -11.74
CA GLY A 87 5.55 1.77 -11.96
C GLY A 87 6.69 1.40 -11.01
N MET A 88 7.23 2.37 -10.27
CA MET A 88 8.25 2.15 -9.26
C MET A 88 7.65 1.76 -7.91
N ASP A 89 8.30 0.83 -7.21
CA ASP A 89 7.95 0.56 -5.81
C ASP A 89 8.58 1.63 -4.90
N ILE A 90 7.73 2.34 -4.15
CA ILE A 90 8.14 3.29 -3.12
C ILE A 90 8.18 2.67 -1.73
N MET A 91 7.56 1.51 -1.53
CA MET A 91 7.64 0.73 -0.30
C MET A 91 8.02 -0.71 -0.59
N TRP A 92 8.87 -1.30 0.24
CA TRP A 92 9.33 -2.67 0.01
C TRP A 92 9.73 -3.40 1.29
N ASN A 93 9.68 -4.74 1.21
CA ASN A 93 10.09 -5.68 2.24
C ASN A 93 9.34 -5.58 3.58
N LEU A 94 8.13 -5.01 3.60
CA LEU A 94 7.32 -5.02 4.83
C LEU A 94 6.87 -6.45 5.15
N LYS A 95 6.82 -6.81 6.43
CA LYS A 95 6.37 -8.13 6.91
C LYS A 95 5.23 -7.99 7.89
N LYS A 96 4.24 -8.86 7.78
CA LYS A 96 3.14 -8.90 8.75
C LYS A 96 3.66 -9.32 10.13
N ASN A 97 3.34 -8.51 11.15
CA ASN A 97 3.70 -8.69 12.54
C ASN A 97 2.50 -8.27 13.41
N GLY A 98 1.63 -9.23 13.73
CA GLY A 98 0.35 -8.96 14.36
C GLY A 98 -0.55 -8.10 13.45
N GLU A 99 -1.02 -6.97 13.97
CA GLU A 99 -1.88 -6.00 13.28
C GLU A 99 -1.10 -5.01 12.40
N LYS A 100 0.24 -5.03 12.46
CA LYS A 100 1.10 -4.11 11.72
C LYS A 100 1.95 -4.84 10.69
N TYR A 101 2.43 -4.08 9.73
CA TYR A 101 3.42 -4.53 8.76
C TYR A 101 4.68 -3.70 8.98
N THR A 102 5.81 -4.34 9.29
CA THR A 102 7.03 -3.68 9.79
C THR A 102 8.28 -4.11 9.01
N ASP A 103 9.45 -3.61 9.41
CA ASP A 103 10.80 -3.95 8.89
C ASP A 103 11.06 -3.57 7.42
N GLY A 104 10.09 -2.94 6.76
CA GLY A 104 10.25 -2.46 5.40
C GLY A 104 10.89 -1.10 5.33
N LYS A 105 10.94 -0.59 4.09
CA LYS A 105 11.44 0.74 3.76
C LYS A 105 10.42 1.51 2.97
N ILE A 106 10.48 2.84 3.06
CA ILE A 106 9.74 3.76 2.22
C ILE A 106 10.70 4.80 1.62
N LEU A 107 10.52 5.11 0.34
CA LEU A 107 11.25 6.11 -0.41
C LEU A 107 10.43 7.39 -0.53
N ASP A 108 11.06 8.52 -0.23
CA ASP A 108 10.67 9.85 -0.69
C ASP A 108 11.25 10.05 -2.10
N PRO A 109 10.44 9.91 -3.16
CA PRO A 109 10.94 9.90 -4.54
C PRO A 109 11.40 11.28 -5.02
N ASP A 110 10.94 12.37 -4.38
CA ASP A 110 11.35 13.73 -4.74
C ASP A 110 12.79 14.00 -4.28
N HIS A 111 13.16 13.47 -3.12
CA HIS A 111 14.48 13.72 -2.52
C HIS A 111 15.43 12.52 -2.54
N GLY A 112 14.96 11.34 -2.96
CA GLY A 112 15.75 10.11 -2.98
C GLY A 112 16.06 9.53 -1.59
N ARG A 113 15.33 9.96 -0.55
CA ARG A 113 15.60 9.58 0.83
C ARG A 113 14.82 8.35 1.22
N VAL A 114 15.46 7.43 1.94
CA VAL A 114 14.86 6.17 2.37
C VAL A 114 14.76 6.13 3.89
N TYR A 115 13.58 5.71 4.35
CA TYR A 115 13.20 5.66 5.76
C TYR A 115 12.78 4.24 6.13
N ASP A 116 12.79 3.91 7.43
CA ASP A 116 12.12 2.72 7.93
C ASP A 116 10.61 2.89 7.76
N ALA A 117 9.93 1.83 7.33
CA ALA A 117 8.50 1.86 7.06
C ALA A 117 7.71 0.91 7.96
N GLN A 118 6.54 1.38 8.38
CA GLN A 118 5.49 0.54 8.94
C GLN A 118 4.15 0.91 8.32
N MET A 119 3.22 -0.03 8.22
CA MET A 119 1.84 0.28 7.85
C MET A 119 0.83 -0.57 8.62
N TRP A 120 -0.38 -0.06 8.82
CA TRP A 120 -1.47 -0.81 9.46
C TRP A 120 -2.83 -0.23 9.09
N PRO A 121 -3.88 -1.06 8.98
CA PRO A 121 -5.24 -0.57 8.77
C PRO A 121 -5.74 0.16 10.01
N LYS A 122 -6.52 1.23 9.81
CA LYS A 122 -7.19 1.97 10.88
C LYS A 122 -8.43 2.67 10.35
N ASN A 123 -9.61 2.29 10.88
CA ASN A 123 -10.90 2.93 10.54
C ASN A 123 -11.18 2.98 9.02
N GLY A 124 -10.86 1.91 8.29
CA GLY A 124 -11.04 1.84 6.83
C GLY A 124 -9.96 2.55 6.00
N ASN A 125 -8.98 3.20 6.66
CA ASN A 125 -7.83 3.82 6.03
C ASN A 125 -6.56 2.97 6.24
N LEU A 126 -5.51 3.26 5.48
CA LEU A 126 -4.18 2.71 5.71
C LEU A 126 -3.30 3.77 6.34
N ILE A 127 -2.77 3.51 7.53
CA ILE A 127 -1.75 4.37 8.11
C ILE A 127 -0.39 3.89 7.61
N VAL A 128 0.38 4.82 7.04
CA VAL A 128 1.76 4.58 6.57
C VAL A 128 2.69 5.46 7.39
N ARG A 129 3.71 4.87 8.00
CA ARG A 129 4.68 5.58 8.84
C ARG A 129 6.07 5.45 8.25
N GLY A 130 6.69 6.59 7.96
CA GLY A 130 8.13 6.70 7.69
C GLY A 130 8.86 7.19 8.94
N GLN A 131 9.98 6.55 9.31
CA GLN A 131 10.75 6.95 10.48
C GLN A 131 12.27 6.81 10.30
N ILE A 132 13.00 7.59 11.10
CA ILE A 132 14.44 7.42 11.36
C ILE A 132 14.59 7.17 12.86
N PHE A 133 15.11 6.01 13.24
CA PHE A 133 15.17 5.55 14.63
C PHE A 133 13.77 5.56 15.28
N PHE A 134 13.52 6.48 16.22
CA PHE A 134 12.26 6.63 16.95
C PHE A 134 11.44 7.85 16.51
N PHE A 135 11.98 8.72 15.65
CA PHE A 135 11.28 9.88 15.10
C PHE A 135 10.69 9.56 13.74
N GLY A 136 9.39 9.77 13.57
CA GLY A 136 8.71 9.50 12.32
C GLY A 136 7.39 10.25 12.21
N ARG A 137 6.83 10.22 11.00
CA ARG A 137 5.53 10.82 10.67
C ARG A 137 4.60 9.74 10.16
N ASN A 138 3.33 9.88 10.49
CA ASN A 138 2.26 9.04 9.97
C ASN A 138 1.52 9.80 8.89
N GLN A 139 1.31 9.17 7.75
CA GLN A 139 0.37 9.58 6.73
C GLN A 139 -0.86 8.69 6.82
N THR A 140 -2.05 9.28 6.59
CA THR A 140 -3.29 8.53 6.45
C THR A 140 -3.60 8.42 4.97
N TRP A 141 -3.54 7.23 4.42
CA TRP A 141 -3.90 6.94 3.04
C TRP A 141 -5.35 6.47 2.96
N LEU A 142 -6.06 6.99 1.96
CA LEU A 142 -7.49 6.76 1.80
C LEU A 142 -7.72 5.59 0.85
N PRO A 143 -8.79 4.80 1.02
CA PRO A 143 -9.13 3.76 0.05
C PRO A 143 -9.44 4.38 -1.31
N VAL A 144 -9.08 3.67 -2.37
CA VAL A 144 -9.39 4.06 -3.75
C VAL A 144 -10.78 3.53 -4.11
N ALA A 145 -11.67 4.41 -4.57
CA ALA A 145 -12.97 4.05 -5.11
C ALA A 145 -12.87 3.77 -6.63
N GLU A 146 -13.91 3.14 -7.19
CA GLU A 146 -13.97 2.87 -8.64
C GLU A 146 -13.82 4.15 -9.49
N HIS A 147 -14.39 5.27 -9.05
CA HIS A 147 -14.32 6.54 -9.77
C HIS A 147 -12.97 7.26 -9.67
N ASP A 148 -12.09 6.84 -8.75
CA ASP A 148 -10.76 7.42 -8.61
C ASP A 148 -9.77 6.89 -9.66
N PHE A 149 -10.04 5.71 -10.23
CA PHE A 149 -9.22 5.15 -11.30
C PHE A 149 -9.54 5.84 -12.64
N PRO A 150 -8.53 6.16 -13.49
CA PRO A 150 -8.78 6.57 -14.86
C PRO A 150 -9.61 5.50 -15.56
N ARG A 151 -10.62 5.91 -16.34
CA ARG A 151 -11.49 4.97 -17.06
C ARG A 151 -10.69 4.13 -18.07
N GLU A 152 -9.61 4.70 -18.57
CA GLU A 152 -8.74 4.11 -19.56
C GLU A 152 -7.68 3.20 -18.92
N LEU A 153 -7.36 3.39 -17.63
CA LEU A 153 -6.32 2.63 -16.94
C LEU A 153 -6.87 1.27 -16.49
N LYS A 154 -6.33 0.19 -17.04
CA LYS A 154 -6.66 -1.14 -16.55
C LYS A 154 -6.06 -1.32 -15.15
N LYS A 155 -6.91 -1.60 -14.16
CA LYS A 155 -6.47 -1.98 -12.81
C LYS A 155 -5.55 -3.20 -12.89
N PRO A 156 -4.30 -3.12 -12.40
CA PRO A 156 -3.41 -4.28 -12.39
C PRO A 156 -3.93 -5.34 -11.42
N ASP A 157 -3.73 -6.61 -11.76
CA ASP A 157 -3.93 -7.69 -10.78
C ASP A 157 -2.76 -7.65 -9.78
N LEU A 158 -3.08 -7.44 -8.50
CA LEU A 158 -2.07 -7.37 -7.43
C LEU A 158 -1.23 -8.64 -7.33
N LYS A 159 -1.77 -9.81 -7.73
CA LYS A 159 -1.07 -11.11 -7.68
C LYS A 159 -0.04 -11.27 -8.81
N GLU A 160 -0.17 -10.50 -9.88
CA GLU A 160 0.75 -10.53 -11.03
C GLU A 160 1.92 -9.55 -10.85
N LEU A 161 1.87 -8.68 -9.82
CA LEU A 161 2.90 -7.69 -9.57
C LEU A 161 4.17 -8.35 -9.01
N VAL A 162 5.29 -8.12 -9.71
CA VAL A 162 6.64 -8.47 -9.27
C VAL A 162 7.40 -7.21 -8.83
N PRO A 163 8.21 -7.24 -7.76
CA PRO A 163 8.91 -6.05 -7.25
C PRO A 163 9.80 -5.33 -8.26
N VAL A 164 9.66 -4.00 -8.32
CA VAL A 164 10.45 -3.05 -9.10
C VAL A 164 11.00 -2.01 -8.12
N ILE A 165 11.93 -2.46 -7.28
CA ILE A 165 12.56 -1.63 -6.25
C ILE A 165 13.60 -0.72 -6.93
N PRO A 166 13.53 0.61 -6.74
CA PRO A 166 14.50 1.52 -7.34
C PRO A 166 15.88 1.37 -6.72
N LYS A 167 16.90 1.72 -7.51
CA LYS A 167 18.25 1.92 -6.98
C LYS A 167 18.22 3.19 -6.13
N VAL A 168 18.64 3.05 -4.88
CA VAL A 168 18.73 4.16 -3.93
C VAL A 168 20.16 4.24 -3.41
N ASN A 169 20.69 5.46 -3.38
CA ASN A 169 21.99 5.68 -2.76
C ASN A 169 21.88 5.31 -1.28
N ARG A 170 22.70 4.37 -0.80
CA ARG A 170 22.77 4.10 0.63
C ARG A 170 23.21 5.38 1.33
N VAL A 171 22.29 6.06 2.03
CA VAL A 171 22.71 6.99 3.08
C VAL A 171 23.58 6.17 4.02
N LYS A 172 24.84 6.56 4.20
CA LYS A 172 25.74 5.90 5.14
C LYS A 172 25.01 5.83 6.47
N SER A 173 24.57 4.64 6.87
CA SER A 173 24.10 4.39 8.23
C SER A 173 25.23 4.90 9.11
N SER A 174 24.98 6.00 9.84
CA SER A 174 25.89 6.47 10.86
C SER A 174 25.85 5.40 11.95
N LYS A 175 26.71 4.39 11.80
CA LYS A 175 27.10 3.54 12.91
C LYS A 175 27.64 4.48 13.99
N LYS A 176 26.87 4.63 15.07
CA LYS A 176 27.39 4.95 16.39
C LYS A 176 27.05 3.76 17.27
#